data_AF-A0A1B6KRY2-F1
#
_entry.id   AF-A0A1B6KRY2-F1
#
_cell.length_a   1.000
_cell.length_b   1.000
_cell.length_c   1.000
_cell.angle_alpha   90.00
_cell.angle_beta   90.00
_cell.angle_gamma   90.00
#
_symmetry.space_group_name_H-M   'P 1'
#
loop_
_entity.id
_entity.type
_entity.pdbx_description
1 polymer ?
#
loop_
_entity_poly.entity_id
_entity_poly.type
_entity_poly.pdbx_seq_one_letter_code
_entity_poly.pdbx_strand_id
1 'polypeptide(L)'
;SDDFPLPPARHVSAKMHRDTSQRHEHGITFMFAAWGQLTDHDLTLAAETKDPVTRRDPDCCGGGRVNPNCMPLEVSVHDPFYSHYHQRCINMLRSEAGVRPGCRLGSRIQVNSLTS
;
A
#
# COMPACT_ATOMS: atom_id res chain seq x y z
N SER A 1 -13.90 21.87 0.72
CA SER A 1 -13.64 20.66 1.52
C SER A 1 -14.98 20.02 1.73
N ASP A 2 -15.17 18.77 1.31
CA ASP A 2 -16.50 18.17 1.30
C ASP A 2 -16.89 17.60 2.68
N ASP A 3 -16.67 18.37 3.77
CA ASP A 3 -17.00 18.24 5.21
C ASP A 3 -17.14 16.85 5.88
N PHE A 4 -16.74 15.76 5.22
CA PHE A 4 -16.82 14.40 5.71
C PHE A 4 -15.41 13.80 5.84
N PRO A 5 -15.14 13.05 6.94
CA PRO A 5 -13.88 12.34 7.09
C PRO A 5 -13.78 11.19 6.08
N LEU A 6 -12.58 10.96 5.54
CA LEU A 6 -12.31 9.79 4.70
C LEU A 6 -12.47 8.50 5.52
N PRO A 7 -13.15 7.46 4.99
CA PRO A 7 -13.28 6.20 5.69
C PRO A 7 -11.92 5.49 5.79
N PRO A 8 -11.64 4.76 6.89
CA PRO A 8 -10.43 3.95 6.99
C PRO A 8 -10.36 2.91 5.87
N ALA A 9 -9.20 2.78 5.22
CA ALA A 9 -9.02 1.86 4.09
C ALA A 9 -9.39 0.40 4.44
N ARG A 10 -9.02 -0.05 5.64
CA ARG A 10 -9.38 -1.40 6.10
C ARG A 10 -10.88 -1.58 6.30
N HIS A 11 -11.59 -0.55 6.76
CA HIS A 11 -13.05 -0.59 6.87
C HIS A 11 -13.72 -0.74 5.51
N VAL A 12 -13.25 0.01 4.50
CA VAL A 12 -13.74 -0.12 3.11
C VAL A 12 -13.45 -1.52 2.57
N SER A 13 -12.24 -2.06 2.78
CA SER A 13 -11.88 -3.43 2.39
C SER A 13 -12.83 -4.46 3.02
N ALA A 14 -13.04 -4.41 4.33
CA ALA A 14 -13.89 -5.37 5.05
C ALA A 14 -15.39 -5.26 4.73
N LYS A 15 -15.87 -4.11 4.24
CA LYS A 15 -17.28 -3.91 3.89
C LYS A 15 -17.57 -4.12 2.42
N MET A 16 -16.69 -3.65 1.52
CA MET A 16 -16.92 -3.63 0.07
C MET A 16 -16.19 -4.75 -0.68
N HIS A 17 -14.97 -5.10 -0.27
CA HIS A 17 -14.13 -6.11 -0.93
C HIS A 17 -14.10 -7.41 -0.11
N ARG A 18 -15.29 -7.91 0.24
CA ARG A 18 -15.42 -9.14 1.02
C ARG A 18 -15.07 -10.33 0.17
N ASP A 19 -14.44 -11.32 0.80
CA ASP A 19 -14.28 -12.61 0.18
C ASP A 19 -15.67 -13.25 0.01
N THR A 20 -15.97 -13.63 -1.21
CA THR A 20 -17.18 -14.34 -1.58
C THR A 20 -16.72 -15.53 -2.39
N SER A 21 -17.13 -16.73 -2.01
CA SER A 21 -16.84 -17.94 -2.77
C SER A 21 -17.46 -17.83 -4.17
N GLN A 22 -16.66 -17.40 -5.14
CA GLN A 22 -17.02 -17.35 -6.54
C GLN A 22 -16.34 -18.50 -7.29
N ARG A 23 -17.05 -19.08 -8.26
CA ARG A 23 -16.46 -20.10 -9.12
C ARG A 23 -15.39 -19.45 -10.00
N HIS A 24 -14.28 -20.15 -10.19
CA HIS A 24 -13.27 -19.74 -11.14
C HIS A 24 -13.87 -19.61 -12.55
N GLU A 25 -13.47 -18.55 -13.25
CA GLU A 25 -13.92 -18.31 -14.62
C GLU A 25 -13.23 -19.30 -15.57
N HIS A 26 -14.02 -20.01 -16.37
CA HIS A 26 -13.51 -21.10 -17.22
C HIS A 26 -13.01 -20.60 -18.59
N GLY A 27 -13.23 -19.31 -18.90
CA GLY A 27 -12.79 -18.67 -20.14
C GLY A 27 -11.40 -18.04 -20.08
N ILE A 28 -10.80 -17.97 -18.90
CA ILE A 28 -9.48 -17.37 -18.68
C ILE A 28 -8.59 -18.35 -17.92
N THR A 29 -7.32 -18.43 -18.32
CA THR A 29 -6.33 -19.21 -17.60
C THR A 29 -5.63 -18.33 -16.57
N PHE A 30 -4.99 -18.96 -15.58
CA PHE A 30 -4.14 -18.26 -14.62
C PHE A 30 -3.03 -17.41 -15.29
N MET A 31 -2.62 -17.76 -16.51
CA MET A 31 -1.65 -17.00 -17.29
C MET A 31 -2.09 -15.54 -17.51
N PHE A 32 -3.39 -15.27 -17.57
CA PHE A 32 -3.89 -13.90 -17.72
C PHE A 32 -3.45 -13.00 -16.55
N ALA A 33 -3.63 -13.45 -15.31
CA ALA A 33 -3.21 -12.69 -14.13
C ALA A 33 -1.68 -12.58 -14.05
N ALA A 34 -0.97 -13.66 -14.37
CA ALA A 34 0.49 -13.67 -14.36
C ALA A 34 1.09 -12.70 -15.40
N TRP A 35 0.56 -12.68 -16.62
CA TRP A 35 0.97 -11.75 -17.67
C TRP A 35 0.69 -10.29 -17.30
N GLY A 36 -0.43 -10.03 -16.62
CA GLY A 36 -0.74 -8.70 -16.09
C GLY A 36 0.33 -8.20 -15.12
N GLN A 37 0.76 -9.03 -14.16
CA GLN A 37 1.83 -8.67 -13.22
C GLN A 37 3.18 -8.50 -13.91
N LEU A 38 3.50 -9.37 -14.87
CA LEU A 38 4.73 -9.24 -15.65
C LEU A 38 4.78 -7.90 -16.40
N THR A 39 3.66 -7.51 -17.01
CA THR A 39 3.56 -6.25 -17.75
C THR A 39 3.65 -5.05 -16.83
N ASP A 40 2.97 -5.07 -15.68
CA ASP A 40 3.05 -4.01 -14.65
C ASP A 40 4.50 -3.81 -14.18
N HIS A 41 5.21 -4.91 -13.93
CA HIS A 41 6.59 -4.93 -13.45
C HIS A 41 7.64 -4.58 -14.52
N ASP A 42 7.28 -4.53 -15.80
CA ASP A 42 8.18 -4.01 -16.85
C ASP A 42 8.03 -2.50 -16.99
N LEU A 43 6.84 -1.96 -16.68
CA LEU A 43 6.51 -0.56 -16.91
C LEU A 43 6.70 0.31 -15.67
N THR A 44 6.29 -0.15 -14.49
CA THR A 44 6.20 0.73 -13.31
C THR A 44 6.63 0.07 -12.01
N LEU A 45 7.40 0.83 -11.21
CA LEU A 45 7.62 0.54 -9.79
C LEU A 45 7.80 1.86 -9.05
N ALA A 46 6.85 2.21 -8.18
CA ALA A 46 6.99 3.39 -7.33
C ALA A 46 8.13 3.16 -6.31
N ALA A 47 9.14 4.04 -6.33
CA ALA A 47 10.30 3.92 -5.46
C ALA A 47 9.92 3.72 -3.98
N GLU A 48 10.57 2.76 -3.32
CA GLU A 48 10.25 2.38 -1.95
C GLU A 48 11.00 3.23 -0.92
N THR A 49 10.34 3.60 0.17
CA THR A 49 11.04 4.16 1.35
C THR A 49 11.74 3.02 2.09
N LYS A 50 13.07 3.08 2.22
CA LYS A 50 13.85 2.16 3.05
C LYS A 50 14.59 2.91 4.16
N ASP A 51 14.92 2.22 5.25
CA ASP A 51 15.84 2.75 6.25
C ASP A 51 17.21 3.07 5.61
N PRO A 52 17.77 4.28 5.82
CA PRO A 52 18.96 4.73 5.09
C PRO A 52 20.22 3.93 5.44
N VAL A 53 20.26 3.28 6.61
CA VAL A 53 21.44 2.54 7.09
C VAL A 53 21.29 1.06 6.81
N THR A 54 20.19 0.47 7.27
CA THR A 54 19.94 -0.98 7.22
C THR A 54 19.30 -1.44 5.92
N ARG A 55 18.75 -0.52 5.12
CA ARG A 55 17.96 -0.79 3.89
C ARG A 55 16.72 -1.66 4.12
N ARG A 56 16.33 -1.90 5.37
CA ARG A 56 15.12 -2.65 5.73
C ARG A 56 13.89 -1.75 5.64
N ASP A 57 12.74 -2.38 5.53
CA ASP A 57 11.46 -1.68 5.64
C ASP A 57 11.27 -1.19 7.08
N PRO A 58 11.01 0.12 7.27
CA PRO A 58 10.63 0.63 8.57
C PRO A 58 9.34 -0.03 9.09
N ASP A 59 9.29 -0.24 10.41
CA ASP A 59 8.10 -0.70 11.11
C ASP A 59 7.28 0.50 11.60
N CYS A 60 6.11 0.70 10.98
CA CYS A 60 5.15 1.75 11.31
C CYS A 60 4.10 1.32 12.34
N CYS A 61 4.03 0.04 12.68
CA CYS A 61 3.11 -0.47 13.70
C CYS A 61 3.79 -0.66 15.06
N GLY A 62 5.13 -0.70 15.09
CA GLY A 62 5.93 -0.81 16.31
C GLY A 62 5.96 0.48 17.16
N GLY A 63 6.35 0.32 18.43
CA GLY A 63 6.46 1.43 19.40
C GLY A 63 7.78 2.20 19.36
N GLY A 64 8.60 2.00 18.33
CA GLY A 64 9.93 2.61 18.18
C GLY A 64 9.90 4.03 17.60
N ARG A 65 11.06 4.50 17.14
CA ARG A 65 11.14 5.74 16.34
C ARG A 65 10.42 5.53 15.02
N VAL A 66 9.27 6.18 14.87
CA VAL A 66 8.44 6.10 13.66
C VAL A 66 9.13 6.85 12.52
N ASN A 67 9.30 6.17 11.38
CA ASN A 67 9.84 6.79 10.17
C ASN A 67 8.87 7.91 9.69
N PRO A 68 9.36 9.07 9.22
CA PRO A 68 8.50 10.18 8.78
C PRO A 68 7.57 9.82 7.61
N ASN A 69 7.89 8.79 6.83
CA ASN A 69 7.06 8.29 5.74
C ASN A 69 6.02 7.25 6.19
N CYS A 70 5.94 6.93 7.48
CA CYS A 70 4.93 6.01 7.99
C CYS A 70 3.51 6.53 7.78
N MET A 71 2.63 5.63 7.38
CA MET A 71 1.20 5.86 7.25
C MET A 71 0.46 4.58 7.65
N PRO A 72 0.57 4.17 8.93
CA PRO A 72 0.00 2.91 9.39
C PRO A 72 -1.52 2.88 9.18
N LEU A 73 -2.03 1.73 8.78
CA LEU A 73 -3.47 1.52 8.65
C LEU A 73 -4.00 0.90 9.93
N GLU A 74 -4.83 1.64 10.65
CA GLU A 74 -5.49 1.14 11.85
C GLU A 74 -6.52 0.06 11.50
N VAL A 75 -6.55 -0.99 12.32
CA VAL A 75 -7.49 -2.10 12.21
C VAL A 75 -8.46 -2.05 13.38
N SER A 76 -9.76 -2.16 13.13
CA SER A 76 -10.80 -2.12 14.18
C SER A 76 -10.73 -3.35 15.11
N VAL A 77 -11.09 -3.21 16.38
CA VAL A 77 -11.19 -4.37 17.33
C VAL A 77 -12.24 -5.38 16.89
N HIS A 78 -13.19 -4.91 16.09
CA HIS A 78 -14.26 -5.71 15.52
C HIS A 78 -14.00 -6.04 14.04
N ASP A 79 -12.74 -6.00 13.58
CA ASP A 79 -12.40 -6.46 12.23
C ASP A 79 -12.77 -7.94 12.07
N PRO A 80 -13.47 -8.34 11.00
CA PRO A 80 -13.96 -9.71 10.85
C PRO A 80 -12.86 -10.77 10.69
N PHE A 81 -11.62 -10.37 10.35
CA PHE A 81 -10.51 -11.29 10.15
C PHE A 81 -9.40 -11.05 11.17
N TYR A 82 -8.91 -9.81 11.25
CA TYR A 82 -7.72 -9.49 12.05
C TYR A 82 -7.96 -9.51 13.57
N SER A 83 -9.22 -9.41 14.02
CA SER A 83 -9.55 -9.51 15.45
C SER A 83 -9.17 -10.85 16.05
N HIS A 84 -9.27 -11.94 15.27
CA HIS A 84 -8.87 -13.30 15.69
C HIS A 84 -7.37 -13.44 15.95
N TYR A 85 -6.56 -12.53 15.40
CA TYR A 85 -5.10 -12.53 15.52
C TYR A 85 -4.58 -11.39 16.40
N HIS A 86 -5.49 -10.66 17.07
CA HIS A 86 -5.16 -9.47 17.86
C HIS A 86 -4.38 -8.40 17.07
N GLN A 87 -4.48 -8.39 15.74
CA GLN A 87 -3.79 -7.41 14.90
C GLN A 87 -4.57 -6.09 14.90
N ARG A 88 -3.90 -5.02 15.33
CA ARG A 88 -4.48 -3.67 15.46
C ARG A 88 -3.97 -2.67 14.40
N CYS A 89 -2.97 -3.07 13.62
CA CYS A 89 -2.28 -2.22 12.66
C CYS A 89 -1.79 -3.04 11.46
N ILE A 90 -1.80 -2.44 10.27
CA ILE A 90 -1.14 -2.97 9.07
C ILE A 90 -0.01 -1.99 8.71
N ASN A 91 1.20 -2.53 8.57
CA ASN A 91 2.39 -1.74 8.28
C ASN A 91 2.28 -1.14 6.87
N MET A 92 2.32 0.19 6.76
CA MET A 92 2.27 0.88 5.47
C MET A 92 3.15 2.12 5.48
N LEU A 93 3.95 2.22 4.42
CA LEU A 93 4.88 3.30 4.16
C LEU A 93 4.42 4.06 2.92
N ARG A 94 4.61 5.37 2.95
CA ARG A 94 4.52 6.19 1.74
C ARG A 94 5.69 5.84 0.81
N SER A 95 5.45 5.77 -0.49
CA SER A 95 6.50 5.65 -1.51
C SER A 95 7.50 6.80 -1.40
N GLU A 96 8.77 6.56 -1.72
CA GLU A 96 9.85 7.55 -1.64
C GLU A 96 9.49 8.83 -2.42
N ALA A 97 9.88 9.98 -1.87
CA ALA A 97 9.56 11.26 -2.51
C ALA A 97 10.50 11.51 -3.70
N GLY A 98 9.92 11.86 -4.84
CA GLY A 98 10.65 12.26 -6.03
C GLY A 98 11.15 13.70 -6.00
N VAL A 99 12.20 13.94 -6.78
CA VAL A 99 12.73 15.29 -7.03
C VAL A 99 12.06 15.87 -8.26
N ARG A 100 11.45 17.05 -8.12
CA ARG A 100 10.85 17.79 -9.25
C ARG A 100 11.94 18.32 -10.19
N PRO A 101 11.65 18.47 -11.50
CA PRO A 101 12.56 19.14 -12.43
C PRO A 101 12.99 20.51 -11.91
N GLY A 102 14.30 20.76 -11.86
CA GLY A 102 14.88 21.99 -11.32
C GLY A 102 14.77 22.16 -9.81
N CYS A 103 14.55 21.07 -9.05
CA CYS A 103 14.51 21.02 -7.58
C CYS A 103 13.54 22.04 -6.95
N ARG A 104 12.45 22.36 -7.64
CA ARG A 104 11.47 23.35 -7.17
C ARG A 104 10.61 22.78 -6.04
N LEU A 105 10.27 23.64 -5.08
CA LEU A 105 9.31 23.32 -4.02
C LEU A 105 7.90 23.13 -4.60
N GLY A 106 7.10 22.26 -3.99
CA GLY A 106 5.72 21.98 -4.41
C GLY A 106 5.17 20.70 -3.80
N SER A 107 4.04 20.21 -4.32
CA SER A 107 3.44 18.94 -3.85
C SER A 107 4.40 17.75 -4.07
N ARG A 108 4.31 16.75 -3.20
CA ARG A 108 5.07 15.50 -3.31
C ARG A 108 4.75 14.81 -4.64
N ILE A 109 5.76 14.29 -5.31
CA ILE A 109 5.64 13.41 -6.48
C ILE A 109 6.32 12.07 -6.16
N GLN A 110 5.92 11.01 -6.85
CA GLN A 110 6.55 9.69 -6.80
C GLN A 110 7.45 9.50 -8.02
N VAL A 111 8.41 8.57 -7.92
CA VAL A 111 9.36 8.24 -8.99
C VAL A 111 9.15 6.80 -9.42
N ASN A 112 9.13 6.57 -10.74
CA ASN A 112 9.24 5.24 -11.29
C ASN A 112 10.73 4.82 -11.25
N SER A 113 11.04 3.73 -10.55
CA SER A 113 12.39 3.18 -10.50
C SER A 113 12.74 2.27 -11.69
N LEU A 114 11.79 2.08 -12.62
CA LEU A 114 11.98 1.34 -13.87
C LEU A 114 12.00 2.28 -15.09
N THR A 115 12.37 1.72 -16.23
CA THR A 115 12.25 2.38 -17.54
C THR A 115 10.80 2.34 -18.02
N SER A 116 10.40 3.36 -18.79
CA SER A 116 9.07 3.46 -19.41
C SER A 116 9.15 3.44 -20.93
#